data_AF-A0A812J4L6-F1
#
_entry.id   AF-A0A812J4L6-F1
#
_cell.length_a   1.000
_cell.length_b   1.000
_cell.length_c   1.000
_cell.angle_alpha   90.00
_cell.angle_beta   90.00
_cell.angle_gamma   90.00
#
_symmetry.space_group_name_H-M   'P 1'
#
loop_
_entity.id
_entity.type
_entity.pdbx_description
1 polymer ?
#
loop_
_entity_poly.entity_id
_entity_poly.type
_entity_poly.pdbx_seq_one_letter_code
_entity_poly.pdbx_strand_id
1 'polypeptide(L)'
;EEKSFKKFGESLLQRASKVSELQSSLGTYKEGADENRCDKSLEHAVEILHTEFEKVESLRAEIPGRDLSVTEEKVSIQDCQADSAVYRGVSRMHNFLVFFRYALRYPRCTKDPSEKPQIAVWLILFWGVPVCRGWDPGAVVRKLAKQAPCSHAVEMAKAAVEDSPNDVHLLPPALIEFSKIREKDAEEACHKLFNKYGLTVPVAIDTICAGNEGELKKLPVVKFSSWAKYLLDSDKLEQLVGVPEKEMEPMLEEFWQRYKALYPEHQVFVLSENQTLQLRRTVPVFAHVDEGRTYKSKALLILSVHGCLGKGTRSSVKRCVRKPHIKQDPMGTNYIGSTWKTHFTIGSLLRSLINADASCLDKLMAAFGSDMTDLATQGVTSECGDKRLWVQILAIKGDLPALGKIGNFVRNYSRVPKKQQSKKPCLGICWMCSAGKEFPHRVPFEDFRPGAAWTKTLFEERPWDVEPPVLAAIPCLPDQPEAFFMTDFWHNFHNGLAKFWVANALVMFVFEEGLIPARSIEKKLEWISADFRSYCKRVNITPFLTEFTRDNLSLDSFASYPQGLWSKAEVSTQTMLYLQDFCERFDFNERTPDKIFSGIASCIANIQLMFTRVCKAIRV
;
A
#
# COMPACT_ATOMS: atom_id res chain seq x y z
N GLU A 1 -22.39 -14.70 -38.15
CA GLU A 1 -21.38 -14.96 -37.10
C GLU A 1 -20.33 -15.96 -37.55
N GLU A 2 -20.71 -17.17 -37.99
CA GLU A 2 -19.78 -18.20 -38.50
C GLU A 2 -18.87 -17.71 -39.65
N LYS A 3 -19.41 -16.90 -40.58
CA LYS A 3 -18.62 -16.25 -41.65
C LYS A 3 -17.60 -15.22 -41.13
N SER A 4 -17.88 -14.54 -40.02
CA SER A 4 -16.96 -13.56 -39.42
C SER A 4 -15.87 -14.26 -38.62
N PHE A 5 -16.22 -15.32 -37.89
CA PHE A 5 -15.26 -16.16 -37.17
C PHE A 5 -14.34 -16.93 -38.13
N LYS A 6 -14.88 -17.42 -39.25
CA LYS A 6 -14.10 -18.03 -40.33
C LYS A 6 -13.15 -17.04 -40.99
N LYS A 7 -13.60 -15.82 -41.30
CA LYS A 7 -12.72 -14.74 -41.80
C LYS A 7 -11.61 -14.38 -40.79
N PHE A 8 -11.92 -14.37 -39.50
CA PHE A 8 -10.94 -14.12 -38.45
C PHE A 8 -9.90 -15.24 -38.36
N GLY A 9 -10.35 -16.51 -38.40
CA GLY A 9 -9.48 -17.69 -38.42
C GLY A 9 -8.59 -17.77 -39.67
N GLU A 10 -9.13 -17.53 -40.86
CA GLU A 10 -8.37 -17.51 -42.13
C GLU A 10 -7.33 -16.38 -42.14
N SER A 11 -7.69 -15.20 -41.60
CA SER A 11 -6.77 -14.06 -41.44
C SER A 11 -5.64 -14.37 -40.45
N LEU A 12 -5.92 -15.06 -39.34
CA LEU A 12 -4.90 -15.49 -38.38
C LEU A 12 -3.95 -16.55 -38.95
N LEU A 13 -4.47 -17.51 -39.71
CA LEU A 13 -3.66 -18.54 -40.38
C LEU A 13 -2.72 -17.95 -41.44
N GLN A 14 -3.24 -17.03 -42.27
CA GLN A 14 -2.42 -16.33 -43.27
C GLN A 14 -1.30 -15.50 -42.62
N ARG A 15 -1.56 -14.91 -41.45
CA ARG A 15 -0.57 -14.13 -40.68
C ARG A 15 0.46 -15.00 -39.97
N ALA A 16 0.05 -16.15 -39.41
CA ALA A 16 0.97 -17.12 -38.83
C ALA A 16 1.95 -17.68 -39.88
N SER A 17 1.49 -17.89 -41.13
CA SER A 17 2.35 -18.28 -42.25
C SER A 17 3.42 -17.24 -42.55
N LYS A 18 3.05 -15.95 -42.61
CA LYS A 18 4.02 -14.85 -42.84
C LYS A 18 5.05 -14.70 -41.72
N VAL A 19 4.65 -14.91 -40.47
CA VAL A 19 5.59 -14.91 -39.32
C VAL A 19 6.55 -16.10 -39.39
N SER A 20 6.08 -17.26 -39.83
CA SER A 20 6.93 -18.45 -40.05
C SER A 20 7.93 -18.22 -41.21
N GLU A 21 7.52 -17.58 -42.30
CA GLU A 21 8.40 -17.17 -43.40
C GLU A 21 9.47 -16.16 -42.94
N LEU A 22 9.10 -15.19 -42.09
CA LEU A 22 10.04 -14.25 -41.47
C LEU A 22 11.03 -14.95 -40.53
N GLN A 23 10.57 -15.92 -39.74
CA GLN A 23 11.44 -16.72 -38.87
C GLN A 23 12.42 -17.58 -39.67
N SER A 24 11.98 -18.19 -40.77
CA SER A 24 12.85 -18.95 -41.68
C SER A 24 13.87 -18.04 -42.37
N SER A 25 13.46 -16.82 -42.72
CA SER A 25 14.32 -15.79 -43.29
C SER A 25 15.36 -15.29 -42.28
N LEU A 26 15.03 -15.24 -40.98
CA LEU A 26 15.96 -14.89 -39.90
C LEU A 26 16.92 -16.04 -39.56
N GLY A 27 16.47 -17.29 -39.61
CA GLY A 27 17.28 -18.48 -39.31
C GLY A 27 18.36 -18.82 -40.36
N THR A 28 18.29 -18.22 -41.55
CA THR A 28 19.28 -18.39 -42.62
C THR A 28 20.41 -17.35 -42.58
N TYR A 29 20.39 -16.39 -41.64
CA TYR A 29 21.47 -15.40 -41.50
C TYR A 29 22.67 -15.97 -40.75
N LYS A 30 23.79 -16.15 -41.45
CA LYS A 30 25.10 -16.55 -40.87
C LYS A 30 25.82 -15.35 -40.26
N GLU A 31 26.60 -15.62 -39.21
CA GLU A 31 27.50 -14.68 -38.54
C GLU A 31 28.39 -13.94 -39.56
N GLY A 32 28.33 -12.60 -39.55
CA GLY A 32 29.13 -11.72 -40.42
C GLY A 32 28.34 -10.67 -41.23
N ALA A 33 27.03 -10.53 -41.04
CA ALA A 33 26.24 -9.51 -41.74
C ALA A 33 26.38 -8.11 -41.10
N ASP A 34 26.45 -7.08 -41.96
CA ASP A 34 26.55 -5.64 -41.63
C ASP A 34 25.46 -5.18 -40.64
N GLU A 35 25.88 -4.68 -39.46
CA GLU A 35 25.03 -4.29 -38.33
C GLU A 35 23.90 -3.34 -38.73
N ASN A 36 24.15 -2.39 -39.63
CA ASN A 36 23.16 -1.40 -40.06
C ASN A 36 22.00 -2.01 -40.86
N ARG A 37 22.23 -3.15 -41.53
CA ARG A 37 21.19 -3.87 -42.27
C ARG A 37 20.33 -4.72 -41.31
N CYS A 38 20.94 -5.21 -40.23
CA CYS A 38 20.27 -5.95 -39.16
C CYS A 38 19.27 -5.05 -38.42
N ASP A 39 19.68 -3.85 -38.05
CA ASP A 39 18.83 -2.90 -37.33
C ASP A 39 17.60 -2.49 -38.15
N LYS A 40 17.75 -2.19 -39.44
CA LYS A 40 16.62 -1.81 -40.29
C LYS A 40 15.63 -2.95 -40.55
N SER A 41 16.12 -4.19 -40.69
CA SER A 41 15.24 -5.36 -40.84
C SER A 41 14.50 -5.69 -39.54
N LEU A 42 15.13 -5.48 -38.39
CA LEU A 42 14.51 -5.62 -37.07
C LEU A 42 13.48 -4.52 -36.81
N GLU A 43 13.80 -3.26 -37.13
CA GLU A 43 12.86 -2.14 -37.03
C GLU A 43 11.62 -2.37 -37.89
N HIS A 44 11.81 -2.82 -39.13
CA HIS A 44 10.69 -3.13 -40.04
C HIS A 44 9.83 -4.29 -39.52
N ALA A 45 10.44 -5.34 -38.95
CA ALA A 45 9.71 -6.44 -38.34
C ALA A 45 8.92 -5.99 -37.10
N VAL A 46 9.49 -5.10 -36.27
CA VAL A 46 8.82 -4.51 -35.11
C VAL A 46 7.62 -3.66 -35.53
N GLU A 47 7.76 -2.87 -36.59
CA GLU A 47 6.69 -2.01 -37.10
C GLU A 47 5.50 -2.82 -37.66
N ILE A 48 5.80 -3.92 -38.38
CA ILE A 48 4.77 -4.87 -38.83
C ILE A 48 4.05 -5.50 -37.62
N LEU A 49 4.79 -5.97 -36.62
CA LEU A 49 4.21 -6.61 -35.43
C LEU A 49 3.35 -5.65 -34.60
N HIS A 50 3.77 -4.39 -34.48
CA HIS A 50 3.02 -3.37 -33.77
C HIS A 50 1.71 -3.02 -34.49
N THR A 51 1.77 -2.86 -35.82
CA THR A 51 0.60 -2.58 -36.66
C THR A 51 -0.42 -3.72 -36.61
N GLU A 52 0.05 -4.96 -36.58
CA GLU A 52 -0.83 -6.13 -36.53
C GLU A 52 -1.44 -6.35 -35.14
N PHE A 53 -0.71 -5.99 -34.06
CA PHE A 53 -1.24 -6.01 -32.69
C PHE A 53 -2.41 -5.02 -32.51
N GLU A 54 -2.28 -3.80 -33.04
CA GLU A 54 -3.38 -2.81 -32.94
C GLU A 54 -4.64 -3.24 -33.69
N LYS A 55 -4.50 -3.93 -34.84
CA LYS A 55 -5.64 -4.48 -35.57
C LYS A 55 -6.36 -5.59 -34.80
N VAL A 56 -5.63 -6.40 -34.03
CA VAL A 56 -6.22 -7.46 -33.18
C VAL A 56 -6.99 -6.85 -32.02
N GLU A 57 -6.45 -5.82 -31.37
CA GLU A 57 -7.14 -5.12 -30.27
C GLU A 57 -8.38 -4.35 -30.78
N SER A 58 -8.34 -3.78 -31.99
CA SER A 58 -9.51 -3.18 -32.64
C SER A 58 -10.64 -4.19 -32.88
N LEU A 59 -10.31 -5.37 -33.42
CA LEU A 59 -11.30 -6.44 -33.64
C LEU A 59 -11.87 -7.00 -32.34
N ARG A 60 -11.08 -7.02 -31.27
CA ARG A 60 -11.52 -7.43 -29.93
C ARG A 60 -12.51 -6.44 -29.32
N ALA A 61 -12.32 -5.15 -29.58
CA ALA A 61 -13.22 -4.09 -29.11
C ALA A 61 -14.59 -4.11 -29.82
N GLU A 62 -14.68 -4.68 -31.03
CA GLU A 62 -15.92 -4.79 -31.82
C GLU A 62 -16.86 -5.93 -31.36
N ILE A 63 -16.50 -6.72 -30.34
CA ILE A 63 -17.35 -7.80 -29.80
C ILE A 63 -17.71 -7.50 -28.32
N PRO A 64 -18.83 -6.81 -28.02
CA PRO A 64 -19.20 -6.48 -26.64
C PRO A 64 -20.04 -7.59 -26.00
N GLY A 65 -19.69 -7.95 -24.75
CA GLY A 65 -20.65 -8.49 -23.78
C GLY A 65 -20.91 -10.00 -23.75
N ARG A 66 -19.91 -10.88 -23.88
CA ARG A 66 -20.07 -12.29 -23.48
C ARG A 66 -19.01 -12.75 -22.48
N ASP A 67 -19.51 -13.34 -21.40
CA ASP A 67 -18.77 -14.19 -20.49
C ASP A 67 -18.40 -15.49 -21.24
N LEU A 68 -17.11 -15.81 -21.33
CA LEU A 68 -16.60 -16.98 -22.07
C LEU A 68 -16.52 -18.24 -21.18
N SER A 69 -17.26 -18.30 -20.07
CA SER A 69 -17.45 -19.55 -19.35
C SER A 69 -18.35 -20.50 -20.15
N VAL A 70 -17.75 -21.28 -21.05
CA VAL A 70 -18.41 -22.45 -21.64
C VAL A 70 -18.51 -23.52 -20.55
N THR A 71 -19.73 -23.81 -20.12
CA THR A 71 -20.04 -25.04 -19.39
C THR A 71 -19.85 -26.22 -20.33
N GLU A 72 -19.13 -27.24 -19.87
CA GLU A 72 -18.86 -28.47 -20.61
C GLU A 72 -20.17 -29.19 -21.00
N GLU A 73 -20.52 -29.15 -22.28
CA GLU A 73 -21.29 -30.22 -22.89
C GLU A 73 -20.75 -30.53 -24.29
N LYS A 74 -20.16 -31.73 -24.38
CA LYS A 74 -19.77 -32.53 -25.56
C LYS A 74 -19.47 -31.75 -26.85
N VAL A 75 -18.19 -31.43 -27.05
CA VAL A 75 -17.61 -31.19 -28.38
C VAL A 75 -16.53 -32.24 -28.64
N SER A 76 -16.58 -32.85 -29.83
CA SER A 76 -15.73 -33.98 -30.21
C SER A 76 -14.27 -33.57 -30.46
N ILE A 77 -13.35 -34.53 -30.28
CA ILE A 77 -11.90 -34.38 -30.15
C ILE A 77 -11.15 -33.87 -31.41
N GLN A 78 -11.83 -33.66 -32.55
CA GLN A 78 -11.14 -33.33 -33.82
C GLN A 78 -10.91 -31.83 -34.10
N ASP A 79 -11.61 -30.90 -33.46
CA ASP A 79 -11.45 -29.46 -33.74
C ASP A 79 -10.33 -28.76 -32.93
N CYS A 80 -9.74 -29.43 -31.93
CA CYS A 80 -8.77 -28.82 -31.00
C CYS A 80 -7.34 -28.64 -31.54
N GLN A 81 -7.01 -29.11 -32.75
CA GLN A 81 -5.63 -29.09 -33.25
C GLN A 81 -5.23 -27.78 -33.93
N ALA A 82 -6.17 -27.05 -34.56
CA ALA A 82 -5.90 -25.77 -35.22
C ALA A 82 -5.76 -24.60 -34.22
N ASP A 83 -6.61 -24.56 -33.18
CA ASP A 83 -6.58 -23.52 -32.14
C ASP A 83 -5.30 -23.56 -31.29
N SER A 84 -4.74 -24.76 -31.10
CA SER A 84 -3.51 -25.00 -30.34
C SER A 84 -2.27 -24.34 -30.98
N ALA A 85 -2.19 -24.25 -32.31
CA ALA A 85 -1.06 -23.62 -33.00
C ALA A 85 -1.09 -22.09 -32.91
N VAL A 86 -2.29 -21.50 -33.04
CA VAL A 86 -2.52 -20.05 -32.96
C VAL A 86 -2.23 -19.53 -31.55
N TYR A 87 -2.70 -20.22 -30.50
CA TYR A 87 -2.43 -19.85 -29.11
C TYR A 87 -0.95 -19.97 -28.71
N ARG A 88 -0.22 -20.94 -29.27
CA ARG A 88 1.23 -21.08 -29.05
C ARG A 88 2.05 -19.95 -29.67
N GLY A 89 1.60 -19.38 -30.78
CA GLY A 89 2.25 -18.22 -31.43
C GLY A 89 2.10 -16.93 -30.63
N VAL A 90 0.90 -16.65 -30.12
CA VAL A 90 0.58 -15.40 -29.39
C VAL A 90 1.30 -15.33 -28.03
N SER A 91 1.39 -16.44 -27.31
CA SER A 91 2.05 -16.50 -25.99
C SER A 91 3.57 -16.31 -26.07
N ARG A 92 4.21 -16.89 -27.11
CA ARG A 92 5.65 -16.70 -27.38
C ARG A 92 5.99 -15.25 -27.73
N MET A 93 5.11 -14.57 -28.46
CA MET A 93 5.28 -13.17 -28.86
C MET A 93 5.17 -12.19 -27.68
N HIS A 94 4.25 -12.46 -26.74
CA HIS A 94 4.08 -11.62 -25.54
C HIS A 94 5.30 -11.68 -24.61
N ASN A 95 5.82 -12.89 -24.33
CA ASN A 95 6.98 -13.06 -23.46
C ASN A 95 8.27 -12.47 -24.05
N PHE A 96 8.43 -12.55 -25.38
CA PHE A 96 9.52 -11.89 -26.09
C PHE A 96 9.47 -10.37 -25.92
N LEU A 97 8.30 -9.74 -26.11
CA LEU A 97 8.14 -8.28 -26.00
C LEU A 97 8.34 -7.74 -24.57
N VAL A 98 7.94 -8.51 -23.55
CA VAL A 98 8.13 -8.14 -22.14
C VAL A 98 9.61 -8.19 -21.76
N PHE A 99 10.33 -9.23 -22.17
CA PHE A 99 11.76 -9.36 -21.89
C PHE A 99 12.60 -8.34 -22.68
N PHE A 100 12.27 -8.10 -23.95
CA PHE A 100 12.98 -7.13 -24.80
C PHE A 100 12.81 -5.69 -24.29
N ARG A 101 11.62 -5.32 -23.79
CA ARG A 101 11.40 -4.04 -23.09
C ARG A 101 12.19 -3.93 -21.79
N TYR A 102 12.47 -5.03 -21.11
CA TYR A 102 13.28 -5.04 -19.88
C TYR A 102 14.77 -4.85 -20.19
N ALA A 103 15.28 -5.52 -21.25
CA ALA A 103 16.66 -5.40 -21.70
C ALA A 103 17.01 -3.99 -22.23
N LEU A 104 16.10 -3.36 -22.98
CA LEU A 104 16.31 -1.99 -23.49
C LEU A 104 16.28 -0.91 -22.40
N ARG A 105 15.68 -1.19 -21.23
CA ARG A 105 15.50 -0.21 -20.15
C ARG A 105 16.70 -0.09 -19.20
N TYR A 106 17.65 -1.03 -19.25
CA TYR A 106 18.84 -1.05 -18.39
C TYR A 106 20.14 -1.40 -19.13
N PRO A 107 20.69 -0.50 -19.99
CA PRO A 107 21.90 -0.78 -20.74
C PRO A 107 23.22 -0.60 -19.95
N ARG A 108 23.18 -0.54 -18.61
CA ARG A 108 24.36 -0.16 -17.78
C ARG A 108 24.67 -1.13 -16.63
N CYS A 109 24.82 -2.40 -16.96
CA CYS A 109 25.59 -3.38 -16.20
C CYS A 109 26.23 -4.26 -17.30
N THR A 110 27.52 -4.27 -17.59
CA THR A 110 28.73 -4.26 -16.76
C THR A 110 29.89 -3.64 -17.57
N LYS A 111 31.02 -3.30 -16.91
CA LYS A 111 32.21 -2.68 -17.55
C LYS A 111 33.23 -3.69 -18.09
N ASP A 112 32.94 -4.99 -18.05
CA ASP A 112 33.88 -6.04 -18.42
C ASP A 112 33.44 -6.78 -19.70
N PRO A 113 34.22 -6.71 -20.81
CA PRO A 113 33.92 -7.40 -22.06
C PRO A 113 33.91 -8.94 -21.96
N SER A 114 34.47 -9.52 -20.89
CA SER A 114 34.59 -10.97 -20.71
C SER A 114 33.34 -11.66 -20.14
N GLU A 115 32.34 -10.90 -19.69
CA GLU A 115 31.07 -11.42 -19.18
C GLU A 115 29.99 -11.63 -20.27
N LYS A 116 30.19 -11.12 -21.49
CA LYS A 116 29.24 -11.25 -22.60
C LYS A 116 28.94 -12.71 -23.03
N PRO A 117 29.86 -13.69 -22.97
CA PRO A 117 29.55 -15.07 -23.30
C PRO A 117 28.60 -15.75 -22.30
N GLN A 118 28.46 -15.23 -21.07
CA GLN A 118 27.58 -15.84 -20.06
C GLN A 118 26.10 -15.53 -20.31
N ILE A 119 25.77 -14.43 -20.99
CA ILE A 119 24.38 -14.10 -21.36
C ILE A 119 23.86 -15.05 -22.46
N ALA A 120 24.74 -15.53 -23.35
CA ALA A 120 24.39 -16.51 -24.38
C ALA A 120 24.12 -17.91 -23.79
N VAL A 121 24.80 -18.29 -22.70
CA VAL A 121 24.55 -19.54 -21.98
C VAL A 121 23.22 -19.51 -21.22
N TRP A 122 22.82 -18.35 -20.68
CA TRP A 122 21.49 -18.15 -20.10
C TRP A 122 20.36 -18.22 -21.14
N LEU A 123 20.62 -17.84 -22.39
CA LEU A 123 19.66 -17.94 -23.49
C LEU A 123 19.40 -19.39 -23.94
N ILE A 124 20.37 -20.29 -23.78
CA ILE A 124 20.26 -21.71 -24.16
C ILE A 124 19.63 -22.55 -23.05
N LEU A 125 19.86 -22.21 -21.78
CA LEU A 125 19.30 -22.98 -20.64
C LEU A 125 17.81 -22.70 -20.36
N PHE A 126 17.24 -21.61 -20.89
CA PHE A 126 15.81 -21.28 -20.69
C PHE A 126 14.85 -21.90 -21.72
N TRP A 127 15.32 -22.71 -22.66
CA TRP A 127 14.52 -23.33 -23.73
C TRP A 127 14.08 -24.78 -23.44
N GLY A 128 13.77 -25.09 -22.17
CA GLY A 128 13.45 -26.45 -21.72
C GLY A 128 12.27 -26.60 -20.76
N VAL A 129 11.30 -25.69 -20.72
CA VAL A 129 10.10 -25.83 -19.85
C VAL A 129 8.80 -25.81 -20.67
N PRO A 130 7.92 -26.83 -20.55
CA PRO A 130 6.59 -26.79 -21.16
C PRO A 130 5.63 -25.98 -20.27
N VAL A 131 5.10 -24.86 -20.78
CA VAL A 131 4.02 -24.12 -20.11
C VAL A 131 2.66 -24.59 -20.62
N CYS A 132 1.84 -25.07 -19.69
CA CYS A 132 0.45 -25.50 -19.88
C CYS A 132 -0.50 -24.37 -20.32
N ARG A 133 -1.59 -24.79 -20.97
CA ARG A 133 -2.66 -23.99 -21.58
C ARG A 133 -3.47 -23.19 -20.55
N GLY A 134 -3.98 -22.02 -20.96
CA GLY A 134 -5.06 -21.31 -20.26
C GLY A 134 -4.63 -20.26 -19.23
N TRP A 135 -3.49 -19.60 -19.42
CA TRP A 135 -2.95 -18.66 -18.44
C TRP A 135 -3.42 -17.22 -18.69
N ASP A 136 -4.35 -16.74 -17.86
CA ASP A 136 -4.62 -15.30 -17.66
C ASP A 136 -3.90 -14.85 -16.37
N PRO A 137 -2.73 -14.19 -16.48
CA PRO A 137 -1.96 -13.75 -15.32
C PRO A 137 -2.75 -12.78 -14.43
N GLY A 138 -3.71 -12.03 -15.01
CA GLY A 138 -4.52 -11.06 -14.27
C GLY A 138 -5.64 -11.70 -13.45
N ALA A 139 -6.28 -12.76 -13.96
CA ALA A 139 -7.27 -13.53 -13.21
C ALA A 139 -6.60 -14.44 -12.17
N VAL A 140 -5.47 -15.06 -12.52
CA VAL A 140 -4.68 -15.90 -11.62
C VAL A 140 -4.10 -15.07 -10.49
N VAL A 141 -3.47 -13.91 -10.72
CA VAL A 141 -3.01 -13.03 -9.61
C VAL A 141 -4.16 -12.54 -8.73
N ARG A 142 -5.37 -12.30 -9.28
CA ARG A 142 -6.56 -11.90 -8.49
C ARG A 142 -7.24 -13.04 -7.75
N LYS A 143 -7.05 -14.30 -8.18
CA LYS A 143 -7.55 -15.51 -7.52
C LYS A 143 -6.51 -16.08 -6.54
N LEU A 144 -5.21 -15.98 -6.87
CA LEU A 144 -4.04 -16.36 -6.05
C LEU A 144 -3.79 -15.37 -4.90
N ALA A 145 -3.97 -14.06 -5.11
CA ALA A 145 -3.83 -13.08 -4.03
C ALA A 145 -4.96 -13.15 -2.98
N LYS A 146 -6.02 -13.94 -3.23
CA LYS A 146 -7.10 -14.15 -2.27
C LYS A 146 -6.80 -15.21 -1.22
N GLN A 147 -5.80 -16.08 -1.44
CA GLN A 147 -5.37 -17.14 -0.54
C GLN A 147 -4.04 -17.70 -1.07
N ALA A 148 -2.91 -17.41 -0.43
CA ALA A 148 -1.78 -18.34 -0.45
C ALA A 148 -1.59 -18.90 0.97
N PRO A 149 -2.53 -19.73 1.47
CA PRO A 149 -2.28 -20.59 2.62
C PRO A 149 -1.02 -21.41 2.37
N CYS A 150 -0.41 -21.92 3.44
CA CYS A 150 0.74 -22.83 3.31
C CYS A 150 0.48 -23.98 2.31
N SER A 151 -0.79 -24.36 2.08
CA SER A 151 -1.16 -25.37 1.07
C SER A 151 -0.78 -24.99 -0.36
N HIS A 152 -0.79 -23.70 -0.72
CA HIS A 152 -0.33 -23.27 -2.04
C HIS A 152 1.20 -23.35 -2.17
N ALA A 153 1.94 -23.01 -1.10
CA ALA A 153 3.38 -23.23 -1.09
C ALA A 153 3.71 -24.73 -1.24
N VAL A 154 2.90 -25.60 -0.64
CA VAL A 154 3.01 -27.06 -0.77
C VAL A 154 2.74 -27.51 -2.21
N GLU A 155 1.67 -27.00 -2.84
CA GLU A 155 1.34 -27.26 -4.25
C GLU A 155 2.48 -26.83 -5.19
N MET A 156 3.04 -25.62 -4.98
CA MET A 156 4.19 -25.14 -5.75
C MET A 156 5.42 -26.01 -5.56
N ALA A 157 5.68 -26.49 -4.33
CA ALA A 157 6.78 -27.41 -4.07
C ALA A 157 6.59 -28.77 -4.74
N LYS A 158 5.35 -29.29 -4.77
CA LYS A 158 5.01 -30.51 -5.51
C LYS A 158 5.26 -30.34 -7.00
N ALA A 159 4.72 -29.28 -7.60
CA ALA A 159 4.93 -28.98 -9.01
C ALA A 159 6.42 -28.86 -9.35
N ALA A 160 7.21 -28.16 -8.52
CA ALA A 160 8.65 -28.02 -8.75
C ALA A 160 9.41 -29.37 -8.72
N VAL A 161 8.99 -30.32 -7.87
CA VAL A 161 9.57 -31.66 -7.81
C VAL A 161 9.11 -32.53 -8.98
N GLU A 162 7.82 -32.43 -9.37
CA GLU A 162 7.24 -33.16 -10.49
C GLU A 162 7.80 -32.73 -11.85
N ASP A 163 8.12 -31.43 -12.02
CA ASP A 163 8.71 -30.88 -13.24
C ASP A 163 10.19 -31.28 -13.41
N SER A 164 10.84 -31.81 -12.37
CA SER A 164 12.26 -32.18 -12.36
C SER A 164 12.49 -33.66 -12.02
N PRO A 165 11.83 -34.64 -12.69
CA PRO A 165 11.80 -36.03 -12.25
C PRO A 165 13.18 -36.72 -12.28
N ASN A 166 14.06 -36.32 -13.20
CA ASN A 166 15.41 -36.85 -13.31
C ASN A 166 16.42 -36.12 -12.38
N ASP A 167 16.06 -34.94 -11.91
CA ASP A 167 16.94 -34.02 -11.19
C ASP A 167 16.50 -33.79 -9.74
N VAL A 168 15.59 -34.61 -9.21
CA VAL A 168 15.10 -34.51 -7.81
C VAL A 168 16.25 -34.51 -6.80
N HIS A 169 17.31 -35.27 -7.06
CA HIS A 169 18.50 -35.35 -6.22
C HIS A 169 19.34 -34.05 -6.20
N LEU A 170 19.12 -33.15 -7.16
CA LEU A 170 19.74 -31.82 -7.23
C LEU A 170 18.89 -30.75 -6.52
N LEU A 171 17.64 -31.05 -6.16
CA LEU A 171 16.77 -30.11 -5.46
C LEU A 171 17.17 -29.98 -3.97
N PRO A 172 16.98 -28.80 -3.35
CA PRO A 172 17.23 -28.63 -1.93
C PRO A 172 16.41 -29.62 -1.08
N PRO A 173 16.99 -30.27 -0.05
CA PRO A 173 16.27 -31.21 0.81
C PRO A 173 15.01 -30.62 1.43
N ALA A 174 15.05 -29.32 1.77
CA ALA A 174 13.90 -28.58 2.27
C ALA A 174 12.72 -28.61 1.30
N LEU A 175 12.96 -28.41 0.00
CA LEU A 175 11.93 -28.39 -1.04
C LEU A 175 11.31 -29.78 -1.26
N ILE A 176 12.15 -30.82 -1.23
CA ILE A 176 11.70 -32.23 -1.35
C ILE A 176 10.85 -32.63 -0.14
N GLU A 177 11.20 -32.17 1.06
CA GLU A 177 10.38 -32.40 2.26
C GLU A 177 9.10 -31.56 2.22
N PHE A 178 9.17 -30.34 1.67
CA PHE A 178 8.03 -29.45 1.50
C PHE A 178 6.97 -30.05 0.59
N SER A 179 7.37 -30.64 -0.54
CA SER A 179 6.45 -31.26 -1.51
C SER A 179 5.71 -32.47 -0.94
N LYS A 180 6.29 -33.14 0.06
CA LYS A 180 5.67 -34.30 0.73
C LYS A 180 4.60 -33.92 1.74
N ILE A 181 4.46 -32.63 2.08
CA ILE A 181 3.42 -32.17 2.99
C ILE A 181 2.04 -32.38 2.34
N ARG A 182 1.08 -32.86 3.13
CA ARG A 182 -0.32 -32.95 2.68
C ARG A 182 -0.93 -31.57 2.77
N GLU A 183 -1.64 -31.13 1.73
CA GLU A 183 -2.26 -29.80 1.67
C GLU A 183 -3.19 -29.52 2.85
N LYS A 184 -3.90 -30.54 3.35
CA LYS A 184 -4.77 -30.44 4.52
C LYS A 184 -4.04 -30.12 5.83
N ASP A 185 -2.75 -30.48 5.92
CA ASP A 185 -1.92 -30.25 7.11
C ASP A 185 -0.93 -29.10 6.87
N ALA A 186 -1.08 -28.36 5.76
CA ALA A 186 -0.02 -27.51 5.25
C ALA A 186 0.38 -26.41 6.24
N GLU A 187 -0.55 -25.79 6.95
CA GLU A 187 -0.21 -24.76 7.94
C GLU A 187 0.74 -25.30 9.01
N GLU A 188 0.33 -26.31 9.77
CA GLU A 188 1.13 -26.84 10.87
C GLU A 188 2.46 -27.45 10.37
N ALA A 189 2.41 -28.22 9.26
CA ALA A 189 3.58 -28.90 8.73
C ALA A 189 4.59 -27.92 8.09
N CYS A 190 4.13 -26.88 7.39
CA CYS A 190 5.03 -25.88 6.81
C CYS A 190 5.72 -25.09 7.90
N HIS A 191 5.02 -24.71 8.98
CA HIS A 191 5.65 -24.05 10.12
C HIS A 191 6.72 -24.93 10.79
N LYS A 192 6.46 -26.23 10.98
CA LYS A 192 7.45 -27.18 11.52
C LYS A 192 8.67 -27.29 10.59
N LEU A 193 8.44 -27.36 9.28
CA LEU A 193 9.51 -27.43 8.29
C LEU A 193 10.32 -26.13 8.26
N PHE A 194 9.67 -24.98 8.22
CA PHE A 194 10.36 -23.69 8.24
C PHE A 194 11.21 -23.54 9.50
N ASN A 195 10.73 -23.97 10.66
CA ASN A 195 11.54 -24.01 11.88
C ASN A 195 12.74 -24.96 11.74
N LYS A 196 12.53 -26.17 11.23
CA LYS A 196 13.59 -27.16 11.03
C LYS A 196 14.75 -26.64 10.16
N TYR A 197 14.43 -25.84 9.13
CA TYR A 197 15.42 -25.29 8.20
C TYR A 197 15.83 -23.83 8.52
N GLY A 198 15.42 -23.27 9.66
CA GLY A 198 15.77 -21.90 10.04
C GLY A 198 15.19 -20.81 9.10
N LEU A 199 14.06 -21.11 8.46
CA LEU A 199 13.34 -20.20 7.57
C LEU A 199 12.29 -19.35 8.30
N THR A 200 12.15 -19.52 9.61
CA THR A 200 11.34 -18.67 10.47
C THR A 200 12.19 -17.57 11.10
N VAL A 201 11.54 -16.46 11.43
CA VAL A 201 12.15 -15.43 12.26
C VAL A 201 12.09 -15.92 13.71
N PRO A 202 13.23 -16.03 14.44
CA PRO A 202 13.28 -16.58 15.80
C PRO A 202 12.79 -15.54 16.83
N VAL A 203 11.58 -15.02 16.64
CA VAL A 203 10.92 -14.09 17.55
C VAL A 203 9.82 -14.84 18.28
N ALA A 204 9.85 -14.78 19.62
CA ALA A 204 8.89 -15.48 20.47
C ALA A 204 7.48 -14.91 20.30
N ILE A 205 6.50 -15.80 20.14
CA ILE A 205 5.07 -15.48 20.21
C ILE A 205 4.62 -15.79 21.64
N ASP A 206 4.30 -14.75 22.39
CA ASP A 206 3.75 -14.83 23.73
C ASP A 206 2.23 -15.01 23.69
N THR A 207 1.64 -15.33 24.84
CA THR A 207 0.17 -15.35 25.01
C THR A 207 -0.25 -14.50 26.18
N ILE A 208 -1.30 -13.70 26.02
CA ILE A 208 -1.94 -12.95 27.10
C ILE A 208 -3.36 -13.46 27.35
N CYS A 209 -3.83 -13.31 28.58
CA CYS A 209 -5.21 -13.59 28.95
C CYS A 209 -6.07 -12.34 28.67
N ALA A 210 -6.68 -12.27 27.49
CA ALA A 210 -7.53 -11.16 27.06
C ALA A 210 -9.02 -11.38 27.40
N GLY A 211 -9.41 -12.57 27.83
CA GLY A 211 -10.79 -12.93 28.18
C GLY A 211 -10.87 -14.28 28.89
N ASN A 212 -12.04 -14.63 29.40
CA ASN A 212 -12.21 -15.83 30.25
C ASN A 212 -12.45 -17.12 29.44
N GLU A 213 -12.83 -17.00 28.17
CA GLU A 213 -13.28 -18.12 27.33
C GLU A 213 -12.61 -18.13 25.96
N GLY A 214 -12.60 -19.31 25.32
CA GLY A 214 -12.19 -19.50 23.94
C GLY A 214 -10.77 -19.03 23.63
N GLU A 215 -10.60 -18.43 22.45
CA GLU A 215 -9.32 -17.91 21.94
C GLU A 215 -8.79 -16.73 22.78
N LEU A 216 -9.66 -16.00 23.48
CA LEU A 216 -9.26 -14.84 24.30
C LEU A 216 -8.53 -15.25 25.59
N LYS A 217 -8.67 -16.49 26.05
CA LYS A 217 -7.92 -17.00 27.21
C LYS A 217 -6.41 -17.08 26.95
N LYS A 218 -6.02 -17.25 25.69
CA LYS A 218 -4.63 -17.32 25.23
C LYS A 218 -4.48 -16.57 23.91
N LEU A 219 -4.67 -15.26 23.95
CA LEU A 219 -4.51 -14.40 22.78
C LEU A 219 -3.01 -14.33 22.42
N PRO A 220 -2.60 -14.74 21.21
CA PRO A 220 -1.21 -14.63 20.79
C PRO A 220 -0.82 -13.17 20.57
N VAL A 221 0.34 -12.80 21.10
CA VAL A 221 0.95 -11.48 20.92
C VAL A 221 2.45 -11.63 20.66
N VAL A 222 3.01 -10.71 19.90
CA VAL A 222 4.45 -10.62 19.71
C VAL A 222 4.91 -9.32 20.36
N LYS A 223 5.60 -9.44 21.49
CA LYS A 223 6.15 -8.26 22.17
C LYS A 223 7.10 -7.53 21.26
N PHE A 224 7.07 -6.20 21.33
CA PHE A 224 8.05 -5.39 20.61
C PHE A 224 9.44 -5.55 21.21
N SER A 225 9.57 -5.86 22.50
CA SER A 225 10.85 -6.22 23.10
C SER A 225 11.51 -7.44 22.42
N SER A 226 10.72 -8.45 22.05
CA SER A 226 11.20 -9.62 21.29
C SER A 226 11.66 -9.22 19.88
N TRP A 227 10.94 -8.32 19.21
CA TRP A 227 11.37 -7.76 17.92
C TRP A 227 12.66 -6.95 18.04
N ALA A 228 12.72 -6.04 19.01
CA ALA A 228 13.88 -5.18 19.25
C ALA A 228 15.12 -6.02 19.58
N LYS A 229 14.97 -7.05 20.41
CA LYS A 229 16.04 -8.01 20.71
C LYS A 229 16.53 -8.72 19.45
N TYR A 230 15.63 -9.29 18.65
CA TYR A 230 16.00 -9.94 17.39
C TYR A 230 16.76 -8.99 16.44
N LEU A 231 16.29 -7.75 16.29
CA LEU A 231 16.93 -6.76 15.42
C LEU A 231 18.30 -6.34 15.94
N LEU A 232 18.47 -6.27 17.26
CA LEU A 232 19.76 -6.00 17.90
C LEU A 232 20.73 -7.16 17.69
N ASP A 233 20.30 -8.40 17.96
CA ASP A 233 21.14 -9.61 17.87
C ASP A 233 21.53 -9.96 16.43
N SER A 234 20.70 -9.57 15.45
CA SER A 234 20.95 -9.83 14.03
C SER A 234 21.57 -8.67 13.25
N ASP A 235 21.99 -7.59 13.93
CA ASP A 235 22.53 -6.36 13.32
C ASP A 235 21.60 -5.77 12.23
N LYS A 236 20.30 -5.71 12.55
CA LYS A 236 19.23 -5.24 11.64
C LYS A 236 18.53 -3.98 12.14
N LEU A 237 19.13 -3.24 13.07
CA LEU A 237 18.57 -2.00 13.61
C LEU A 237 18.31 -0.93 12.53
N GLU A 238 18.99 -1.01 11.37
CA GLU A 238 18.70 -0.16 10.22
C GLU A 238 17.24 -0.20 9.74
N GLN A 239 16.49 -1.25 10.12
CA GLN A 239 15.06 -1.38 9.86
C GLN A 239 14.20 -0.41 10.69
N LEU A 240 14.69 0.03 11.85
CA LEU A 240 14.02 0.99 12.73
C LEU A 240 14.54 2.41 12.58
N VAL A 241 15.83 2.59 12.25
CA VAL A 241 16.45 3.92 12.19
C VAL A 241 16.78 4.37 10.77
N GLY A 242 16.85 3.46 9.79
CA GLY A 242 17.15 3.78 8.40
C GLY A 242 18.63 3.92 8.06
N VAL A 243 19.53 3.83 9.04
CA VAL A 243 20.99 3.84 8.85
C VAL A 243 21.64 2.62 9.53
N PRO A 244 22.85 2.21 9.11
CA PRO A 244 23.60 1.15 9.78
C PRO A 244 23.96 1.51 11.23
N GLU A 245 24.20 0.51 12.09
CA GLU A 245 24.45 0.72 13.54
C GLU A 245 25.58 1.74 13.81
N LYS A 246 26.66 1.72 13.02
CA LYS A 246 27.78 2.68 13.12
C LYS A 246 27.39 4.16 12.96
N GLU A 247 26.29 4.45 12.26
CA GLU A 247 25.77 5.80 12.01
C GLU A 247 24.59 6.13 12.94
N MET A 248 24.14 5.17 13.76
CA MET A 248 22.92 5.29 14.56
C MET A 248 23.09 6.25 15.73
N GLU A 249 24.15 6.15 16.52
CA GLU A 249 24.28 6.94 17.74
C GLU A 249 24.27 8.45 17.49
N PRO A 250 25.06 9.00 16.54
CA PRO A 250 25.02 10.42 16.25
C PRO A 250 23.64 10.87 15.74
N MET A 251 22.95 10.01 15.00
CA MET A 251 21.63 10.32 14.45
C MET A 251 20.56 10.34 15.52
N LEU A 252 20.58 9.39 16.45
CA LEU A 252 19.68 9.39 17.59
C LEU A 252 19.94 10.58 18.50
N GLU A 253 21.21 10.92 18.75
CA GLU A 253 21.57 12.10 19.53
C GLU A 253 20.99 13.39 18.92
N GLU A 254 21.21 13.63 17.62
CA GLU A 254 20.64 14.78 16.91
C GLU A 254 19.10 14.75 16.92
N PHE A 255 18.49 13.56 16.75
CA PHE A 255 17.03 13.42 16.78
C PHE A 255 16.46 13.88 18.13
N TRP A 256 17.03 13.38 19.23
CA TRP A 256 16.58 13.72 20.57
C TRP A 256 16.87 15.17 20.93
N GLN A 257 17.95 15.77 20.43
CA GLN A 257 18.21 17.20 20.59
C GLN A 257 17.10 18.04 19.93
N ARG A 258 16.71 17.72 18.70
CA ARG A 258 15.59 18.40 18.00
C ARG A 258 14.26 18.14 18.68
N TYR A 259 14.02 16.91 19.13
CA TYR A 259 12.80 16.55 19.84
C TYR A 259 12.70 17.31 21.18
N LYS A 260 13.79 17.48 21.92
CA LYS A 260 13.82 18.27 23.18
C LYS A 260 13.50 19.73 22.94
N ALA A 261 13.91 20.29 21.80
CA ALA A 261 13.58 21.68 21.45
C ALA A 261 12.08 21.88 21.19
N LEU A 262 11.37 20.85 20.72
CA LEU A 262 9.93 20.89 20.47
C LEU A 262 9.11 20.50 21.71
N TYR A 263 9.58 19.53 22.48
CA TYR A 263 8.87 18.91 23.59
C TYR A 263 9.76 18.80 24.84
N PRO A 264 10.21 19.92 25.41
CA PRO A 264 11.19 19.92 26.50
C PRO A 264 10.73 19.16 27.75
N GLU A 265 9.41 19.07 27.96
CA GLU A 265 8.76 18.44 29.11
C GLU A 265 8.45 16.94 28.90
N HIS A 266 8.85 16.36 27.77
CA HIS A 266 8.61 14.93 27.53
C HIS A 266 9.38 14.06 28.54
N GLN A 267 8.70 13.09 29.16
CA GLN A 267 9.26 12.27 30.26
C GLN A 267 10.53 11.48 29.87
N VAL A 268 10.75 11.21 28.58
CA VAL A 268 12.00 10.60 28.08
C VAL A 268 13.26 11.36 28.54
N PHE A 269 13.18 12.70 28.68
CA PHE A 269 14.31 13.51 29.13
C PHE A 269 14.57 13.37 30.62
N VAL A 270 13.50 13.23 31.41
CA VAL A 270 13.60 12.90 32.85
C VAL A 270 14.25 11.53 33.03
N LEU A 271 13.85 10.53 32.23
CA LEU A 271 14.49 9.20 32.25
C LEU A 271 15.96 9.25 31.86
N SER A 272 16.32 10.08 30.87
CA SER A 272 17.73 10.28 30.50
C SER A 272 18.54 10.98 31.58
N GLU A 273 17.97 12.00 32.23
CA GLU A 273 18.61 12.77 33.30
C GLU A 273 18.84 11.91 34.54
N ASN A 274 17.88 11.01 34.84
CA ASN A 274 17.98 10.01 35.90
C ASN A 274 18.82 8.77 35.52
N GLN A 275 19.52 8.81 34.38
CA GLN A 275 20.36 7.70 33.88
C GLN A 275 19.62 6.36 33.72
N THR A 276 18.29 6.40 33.58
CA THR A 276 17.46 5.22 33.32
C THR A 276 17.60 4.75 31.87
N LEU A 277 17.81 5.68 30.94
CA LEU A 277 18.07 5.40 29.53
C LEU A 277 19.21 6.26 28.96
N GLN A 278 19.72 5.88 27.78
CA GLN A 278 20.71 6.66 27.03
C GLN A 278 20.15 7.09 25.68
N LEU A 279 19.96 8.40 25.48
CA LEU A 279 19.35 8.95 24.25
C LEU A 279 20.06 8.50 22.96
N ARG A 280 21.40 8.47 22.95
CA ARG A 280 22.20 7.99 21.81
C ARG A 280 21.94 6.53 21.40
N ARG A 281 21.30 5.73 22.26
CA ARG A 281 20.87 4.35 21.96
C ARG A 281 19.39 4.12 22.25
N THR A 282 18.60 5.19 22.30
CA THR A 282 17.14 5.12 22.47
C THR A 282 16.49 5.32 21.11
N VAL A 283 15.87 4.28 20.57
CA VAL A 283 15.22 4.34 19.25
C VAL A 283 13.80 4.88 19.39
N PRO A 284 13.45 5.98 18.68
CA PRO A 284 12.08 6.49 18.65
C PRO A 284 11.21 5.63 17.72
N VAL A 285 10.04 5.21 18.22
CA VAL A 285 9.06 4.44 17.43
C VAL A 285 7.66 5.03 17.50
N PHE A 286 6.86 4.70 16.50
CA PHE A 286 5.41 4.91 16.50
C PHE A 286 4.71 3.56 16.52
N ALA A 287 3.60 3.46 17.24
CA ALA A 287 2.64 2.40 16.95
C ALA A 287 1.65 2.87 15.89
N HIS A 288 1.09 1.91 15.17
CA HIS A 288 0.02 2.12 14.22
C HIS A 288 -1.10 1.11 14.51
N VAL A 289 -2.33 1.64 14.64
CA VAL A 289 -3.55 0.86 14.78
C VAL A 289 -4.42 1.10 13.56
N ASP A 290 -4.79 0.01 12.89
CA ASP A 290 -5.61 0.03 11.68
C ASP A 290 -6.81 -0.91 11.79
N GLU A 291 -7.93 -0.53 11.19
CA GLU A 291 -9.12 -1.36 11.03
C GLU A 291 -9.20 -1.91 9.61
N GLY A 292 -8.64 -3.12 9.45
CA GLY A 292 -8.67 -3.85 8.21
C GLY A 292 -9.85 -4.81 8.08
N ARG A 293 -9.80 -5.60 7.01
CA ARG A 293 -10.65 -6.77 6.81
C ARG A 293 -9.78 -8.00 6.58
N THR A 294 -10.16 -9.09 7.22
CA THR A 294 -9.63 -10.43 6.92
C THR A 294 -9.98 -10.84 5.49
N TYR A 295 -9.32 -11.88 4.97
CA TYR A 295 -9.70 -12.52 3.71
C TYR A 295 -11.16 -12.98 3.67
N LYS A 296 -11.73 -13.36 4.82
CA LYS A 296 -13.14 -13.73 4.98
C LYS A 296 -14.05 -12.50 5.16
N SER A 297 -13.57 -11.30 4.81
CA SER A 297 -14.26 -10.01 4.91
C SER A 297 -14.71 -9.61 6.33
N LYS A 298 -14.27 -10.34 7.38
CA LYS A 298 -14.50 -9.97 8.78
C LYS A 298 -13.60 -8.80 9.16
N ALA A 299 -14.13 -7.81 9.88
CA ALA A 299 -13.34 -6.68 10.36
C ALA A 299 -12.31 -7.12 11.42
N LEU A 300 -11.10 -6.58 11.30
CA LEU A 300 -9.94 -6.90 12.12
C LEU A 300 -9.26 -5.61 12.55
N LEU A 301 -8.91 -5.49 13.82
CA LEU A 301 -8.00 -4.46 14.33
C LEU A 301 -6.59 -5.04 14.34
N ILE A 302 -5.61 -4.29 13.83
CA ILE A 302 -4.20 -4.68 13.82
C ILE A 302 -3.41 -3.62 14.57
N LEU A 303 -2.56 -4.06 15.51
CA LEU A 303 -1.58 -3.23 16.18
C LEU A 303 -0.18 -3.59 15.67
N SER A 304 0.55 -2.59 15.22
CA SER A 304 1.93 -2.74 14.73
C SER A 304 2.80 -1.58 15.21
N VAL A 305 4.12 -1.76 15.17
CA VAL A 305 5.12 -0.76 15.54
C VAL A 305 6.08 -0.54 14.39
N HIS A 306 6.50 0.70 14.17
CA HIS A 306 7.51 1.03 13.18
C HIS A 306 8.41 2.16 13.68
N GLY A 307 9.62 2.25 13.13
CA GLY A 307 10.54 3.35 13.42
C GLY A 307 9.96 4.72 13.06
N CYS A 308 10.21 5.73 13.89
CA CYS A 308 9.97 7.14 13.51
C CYS A 308 10.90 7.55 12.36
N LEU A 309 12.12 7.01 12.41
CA LEU A 309 13.19 7.21 11.44
C LEU A 309 13.19 6.07 10.42
N GLY A 310 13.85 6.29 9.28
CA GLY A 310 13.90 5.33 8.18
C GLY A 310 14.72 5.83 7.01
N LYS A 311 14.60 5.15 5.85
CA LYS A 311 15.41 5.44 4.66
C LYS A 311 14.94 6.67 3.86
N GLY A 312 13.89 7.35 4.33
CA GLY A 312 13.30 8.52 3.70
C GLY A 312 12.14 8.18 2.77
N THR A 313 11.91 9.07 1.80
CA THR A 313 10.93 8.92 0.72
C THR A 313 11.64 8.72 -0.61
N ARG A 314 10.98 8.11 -1.60
CA ARG A 314 11.55 7.98 -2.96
C ARG A 314 12.01 9.34 -3.52
N SER A 315 11.28 10.40 -3.18
CA SER A 315 11.60 11.77 -3.58
C SER A 315 12.81 12.35 -2.85
N SER A 316 13.04 12.03 -1.58
CA SER A 316 14.23 12.50 -0.85
C SER A 316 15.49 11.78 -1.36
N VAL A 317 15.42 10.46 -1.54
CA VAL A 317 16.54 9.67 -2.06
C VAL A 317 16.97 10.11 -3.46
N LYS A 318 16.02 10.45 -4.34
CA LYS A 318 16.34 10.98 -5.68
C LYS A 318 17.01 12.35 -5.66
N ARG A 319 16.71 13.21 -4.67
CA ARG A 319 17.23 14.59 -4.59
C ARG A 319 18.56 14.68 -3.85
N CYS A 320 18.78 13.82 -2.86
CA CYS A 320 20.01 13.82 -2.07
C CYS A 320 21.10 13.05 -2.81
N VAL A 321 21.82 13.72 -3.71
CA VAL A 321 23.01 13.18 -4.39
C VAL A 321 24.19 13.02 -3.41
N ARG A 322 24.19 13.77 -2.29
CA ARG A 322 25.16 13.66 -1.19
C ARG A 322 24.42 13.61 0.15
N LYS A 323 24.94 12.83 1.11
CA LYS A 323 24.47 12.85 2.49
C LYS A 323 24.86 14.21 3.11
N PRO A 324 23.90 15.04 3.58
CA PRO A 324 24.20 16.27 4.28
C PRO A 324 24.90 15.97 5.62
N HIS A 325 25.53 16.98 6.22
CA HIS A 325 25.99 16.88 7.60
C HIS A 325 24.79 16.62 8.53
N ILE A 326 24.96 15.87 9.61
CA ILE A 326 23.85 15.40 10.47
C ILE A 326 22.94 16.52 10.99
N LYS A 327 23.53 17.65 11.39
CA LYS A 327 22.83 18.88 11.80
C LYS A 327 21.97 19.53 10.71
N GLN A 328 22.25 19.21 9.45
CA GLN A 328 21.51 19.67 8.26
C GLN A 328 20.66 18.54 7.66
N ASP A 329 20.80 17.32 8.18
CA ASP A 329 20.04 16.18 7.69
C ASP A 329 18.58 16.34 8.15
N PRO A 330 17.61 16.38 7.21
CA PRO A 330 16.20 16.39 7.55
C PRO A 330 15.74 15.10 8.25
N MET A 331 16.60 14.09 8.29
CA MET A 331 16.36 12.72 8.70
C MET A 331 15.34 12.01 7.81
N GLY A 332 15.59 10.73 7.57
CA GLY A 332 14.71 9.92 6.75
C GLY A 332 13.48 9.47 7.54
N THR A 333 12.31 9.59 6.93
CA THR A 333 11.07 8.94 7.41
C THR A 333 10.98 7.48 6.92
N ASN A 334 10.17 6.65 7.58
CA ASN A 334 10.04 5.23 7.27
C ASN A 334 9.05 4.92 6.11
N TYR A 335 9.30 5.47 4.92
CA TYR A 335 8.44 5.28 3.73
C TYR A 335 9.10 4.50 2.58
N ILE A 336 10.38 4.11 2.74
CA ILE A 336 11.08 3.25 1.79
C ILE A 336 11.40 1.92 2.44
N GLY A 337 11.06 0.85 1.74
CA GLY A 337 11.38 -0.52 2.14
C GLY A 337 10.17 -1.42 1.99
N SER A 338 10.38 -2.71 2.25
CA SER A 338 9.28 -3.64 2.43
C SER A 338 8.67 -3.42 3.81
N THR A 339 7.35 -3.27 3.90
CA THR A 339 6.65 -3.14 5.19
C THR A 339 6.87 -4.37 6.06
N TRP A 340 7.09 -5.55 5.47
CA TRP A 340 7.50 -6.78 6.18
C TRP A 340 8.80 -6.66 6.97
N LYS A 341 9.64 -5.67 6.66
CA LYS A 341 10.91 -5.41 7.35
C LYS A 341 10.85 -4.18 8.25
N THR A 342 9.82 -3.35 8.16
CA THR A 342 9.81 -2.05 8.85
C THR A 342 8.59 -1.84 9.74
N HIS A 343 7.58 -2.70 9.61
CA HIS A 343 6.36 -2.70 10.42
C HIS A 343 6.26 -4.05 11.14
N PHE A 344 6.35 -4.00 12.46
CA PHE A 344 6.42 -5.16 13.33
C PHE A 344 5.05 -5.36 13.99
N THR A 345 4.35 -6.40 13.57
CA THR A 345 3.03 -6.75 14.13
C THR A 345 3.17 -7.16 15.58
N ILE A 346 2.33 -6.58 16.44
CA ILE A 346 2.25 -6.89 17.87
C ILE A 346 1.08 -7.82 18.15
N GLY A 347 -0.08 -7.50 17.60
CA GLY A 347 -1.30 -8.26 17.85
C GLY A 347 -2.42 -7.89 16.89
N SER A 348 -3.44 -8.74 16.86
CA SER A 348 -4.62 -8.49 16.06
C SER A 348 -5.86 -9.02 16.77
N LEU A 349 -6.98 -8.30 16.64
CA LEU A 349 -8.24 -8.65 17.28
C LEU A 349 -9.39 -8.54 16.29
N LEU A 350 -10.19 -9.60 16.18
CA LEU A 350 -11.41 -9.56 15.37
C LEU A 350 -12.42 -8.62 16.03
N ARG A 351 -13.08 -7.81 15.21
CA ARG A 351 -14.13 -6.90 15.70
C ARG A 351 -15.27 -7.64 16.40
N SER A 352 -15.58 -8.87 15.99
CA SER A 352 -16.59 -9.70 16.65
C SER A 352 -16.20 -10.05 18.09
N LEU A 353 -14.91 -10.23 18.38
CA LEU A 353 -14.42 -10.50 19.73
C LEU A 353 -14.47 -9.22 20.57
N ILE A 354 -14.04 -8.08 20.01
CA ILE A 354 -14.13 -6.78 20.69
C ILE A 354 -15.59 -6.43 21.03
N ASN A 355 -16.53 -6.72 20.13
CA ASN A 355 -17.96 -6.49 20.39
C ASN A 355 -18.53 -7.42 21.47
N ALA A 356 -17.98 -8.63 21.61
CA ALA A 356 -18.43 -9.60 22.61
C ALA A 356 -17.86 -9.30 24.00
N ASP A 357 -16.59 -8.90 24.07
CA ASP A 357 -15.90 -8.48 25.28
C ASP A 357 -14.98 -7.30 24.96
N ALA A 358 -15.42 -6.07 25.27
CA ALA A 358 -14.63 -4.87 25.01
C ALA A 358 -13.32 -4.85 25.82
N SER A 359 -13.27 -5.54 26.97
CA SER A 359 -12.08 -5.58 27.83
C SER A 359 -10.89 -6.29 27.17
N CYS A 360 -11.12 -7.10 26.13
CA CYS A 360 -10.04 -7.77 25.42
C CYS A 360 -9.10 -6.77 24.73
N LEU A 361 -9.65 -5.66 24.21
CA LEU A 361 -8.86 -4.59 23.61
C LEU A 361 -8.04 -3.86 24.69
N ASP A 362 -8.66 -3.53 25.82
CA ASP A 362 -7.99 -2.90 26.96
C ASP A 362 -6.81 -3.74 27.47
N LYS A 363 -6.99 -5.06 27.58
CA LYS A 363 -5.93 -5.99 28.01
C LYS A 363 -4.80 -6.10 26.99
N LEU A 364 -5.11 -6.08 25.68
CA LEU A 364 -4.09 -6.02 24.63
C LEU A 364 -3.29 -4.71 24.73
N MET A 365 -3.98 -3.58 24.89
CA MET A 365 -3.36 -2.26 25.00
C MET A 365 -2.55 -2.10 26.28
N ALA A 366 -2.99 -2.69 27.39
CA ALA A 366 -2.24 -2.75 28.65
C ALA A 366 -0.96 -3.58 28.51
N ALA A 367 -1.04 -4.77 27.90
CA ALA A 367 0.12 -5.61 27.67
C ALA A 367 1.14 -4.91 26.74
N PHE A 368 0.65 -4.22 25.71
CA PHE A 368 1.48 -3.40 24.83
C PHE A 368 2.14 -2.22 25.57
N GLY A 369 1.39 -1.48 26.38
CA GLY A 369 1.92 -0.36 27.16
C GLY A 369 2.97 -0.79 28.18
N SER A 370 2.76 -1.93 28.83
CA SER A 370 3.75 -2.53 29.74
C SER A 370 5.06 -2.86 29.01
N ASP A 371 4.98 -3.54 27.86
CA ASP A 371 6.17 -3.91 27.07
C ASP A 371 6.95 -2.67 26.59
N MET A 372 6.25 -1.62 26.18
CA MET A 372 6.87 -0.36 25.78
C MET A 372 7.51 0.39 26.96
N THR A 373 6.90 0.30 28.14
CA THR A 373 7.45 0.89 29.38
C THR A 373 8.74 0.16 29.78
N ASP A 374 8.75 -1.17 29.72
CA ASP A 374 9.95 -1.98 30.00
C ASP A 374 11.07 -1.65 29.01
N LEU A 375 10.74 -1.49 27.73
CA LEU A 375 11.68 -1.08 26.71
C LEU A 375 12.27 0.32 26.92
N ALA A 376 11.49 1.26 27.44
CA ALA A 376 11.94 2.61 27.73
C ALA A 376 12.79 2.69 29.00
N THR A 377 12.46 1.89 30.01
CA THR A 377 13.09 1.96 31.35
C THR A 377 14.25 0.98 31.54
N GLN A 378 14.13 -0.24 31.01
CA GLN A 378 15.12 -1.31 31.17
C GLN A 378 15.95 -1.50 29.89
N GLY A 379 15.31 -1.35 28.74
CA GLY A 379 15.89 -1.64 27.42
C GLY A 379 16.03 -3.15 27.16
N VAL A 380 16.54 -3.49 25.98
CA VAL A 380 16.91 -4.87 25.60
C VAL A 380 18.43 -4.97 25.49
N THR A 381 18.98 -6.10 25.94
CA THR A 381 20.42 -6.39 25.86
C THR A 381 20.67 -7.48 24.83
N SER A 382 21.76 -7.35 24.07
CA SER A 382 22.19 -8.35 23.09
C SER A 382 22.47 -9.71 23.75
N GLU A 383 22.41 -10.80 22.99
CA GLU A 383 22.76 -12.14 23.49
C GLU A 383 24.17 -12.22 24.09
N CYS A 384 25.13 -11.49 23.51
CA CYS A 384 26.49 -11.40 24.01
C CYS A 384 26.66 -10.43 25.20
N GLY A 385 25.63 -9.66 25.56
CA GLY A 385 25.68 -8.73 26.69
C GLY A 385 26.43 -7.42 26.44
N ASP A 386 27.00 -7.23 25.26
CA ASP A 386 27.87 -6.09 24.92
C ASP A 386 27.10 -4.81 24.57
N LYS A 387 25.84 -4.95 24.18
CA LYS A 387 25.02 -3.88 23.64
C LYS A 387 23.68 -3.82 24.36
N ARG A 388 23.28 -2.61 24.74
CA ARG A 388 21.94 -2.32 25.25
C ARG A 388 21.27 -1.28 24.37
N LEU A 389 20.02 -1.53 24.04
CA LEU A 389 19.16 -0.66 23.25
C LEU A 389 17.92 -0.31 24.05
N TRP A 390 17.55 0.96 24.09
CA TRP A 390 16.26 1.40 24.62
C TRP A 390 15.34 1.74 23.47
N VAL A 391 14.03 1.67 23.70
CA VAL A 391 13.03 2.10 22.74
C VAL A 391 12.05 3.02 23.45
N GLN A 392 11.76 4.16 22.84
CA GLN A 392 10.73 5.08 23.31
C GLN A 392 9.64 5.19 22.24
N ILE A 393 8.42 4.82 22.62
CA ILE A 393 7.24 5.09 21.81
C ILE A 393 6.86 6.56 21.95
N LEU A 394 6.71 7.26 20.82
CA LEU A 394 6.35 8.68 20.81
C LEU A 394 4.85 8.91 20.67
N ALA A 395 4.16 8.03 19.93
CA ALA A 395 2.73 8.13 19.70
C ALA A 395 2.14 6.84 19.14
N ILE A 396 0.83 6.71 19.24
CA ILE A 396 0.02 5.75 18.48
C ILE A 396 -0.73 6.50 17.38
N LYS A 397 -0.53 6.05 16.15
CA LYS A 397 -1.18 6.55 14.94
C LYS A 397 -2.35 5.67 14.56
N GLY A 398 -3.39 6.26 13.99
CA GLY A 398 -4.49 5.49 13.43
C GLY A 398 -5.55 6.36 12.80
N ASP A 399 -6.54 5.70 12.21
CA ASP A 399 -7.77 6.36 11.77
C ASP A 399 -8.62 6.79 12.98
N LEU A 400 -9.53 7.76 12.77
CA LEU A 400 -10.36 8.29 13.85
C LEU A 400 -11.20 7.22 14.58
N PRO A 401 -11.80 6.21 13.89
CA PRO A 401 -12.50 5.12 14.55
C PRO A 401 -11.62 4.27 15.47
N ALA A 402 -10.44 3.84 15.01
CA ALA A 402 -9.58 2.98 15.81
C ALA A 402 -9.04 3.72 17.03
N LEU A 403 -8.58 4.97 16.84
CA LEU A 403 -8.13 5.83 17.94
C LEU A 403 -9.23 6.04 18.98
N GLY A 404 -10.47 6.27 18.54
CA GLY A 404 -11.62 6.41 19.43
C GLY A 404 -11.84 5.21 20.35
N LYS A 405 -11.55 3.99 19.87
CA LYS A 405 -11.71 2.76 20.65
C LYS A 405 -10.53 2.54 21.61
N ILE A 406 -9.29 2.60 21.12
CA ILE A 406 -8.11 2.34 21.95
C ILE A 406 -7.86 3.42 23.01
N GLY A 407 -8.30 4.65 22.73
CA GLY A 407 -8.20 5.79 23.65
C GLY A 407 -9.39 5.94 24.58
N ASN A 408 -10.37 5.02 24.53
CA ASN A 408 -11.60 5.08 25.33
C ASN A 408 -12.27 6.48 25.32
N PHE A 409 -12.28 7.13 24.16
CA PHE A 409 -12.65 8.54 24.09
C PHE A 409 -14.16 8.76 24.26
N VAL A 410 -14.53 9.56 25.27
CA VAL A 410 -15.90 10.05 25.46
C VAL A 410 -16.32 11.06 24.40
N ARG A 411 -15.36 11.67 23.69
CA ARG A 411 -15.58 12.56 22.54
C ARG A 411 -14.74 12.13 21.34
N ASN A 412 -15.40 11.83 20.23
CA ASN A 412 -14.76 11.29 19.03
C ASN A 412 -15.64 11.51 17.79
N TYR A 413 -15.07 11.27 16.60
CA TYR A 413 -15.70 11.60 15.32
C TYR A 413 -17.06 10.92 15.11
N SER A 414 -17.32 9.78 15.75
CA SER A 414 -18.60 9.06 15.60
C SER A 414 -19.77 9.81 16.25
N ARG A 415 -19.48 10.85 17.03
CA ARG A 415 -20.47 11.70 17.73
C ARG A 415 -20.88 12.94 16.95
N VAL A 416 -20.42 13.10 15.70
CA VAL A 416 -20.80 14.24 14.85
C VAL A 416 -22.33 14.42 14.82
N PRO A 417 -22.86 15.60 15.22
CA PRO A 417 -24.28 15.88 15.15
C PRO A 417 -24.80 15.75 13.71
N LYS A 418 -25.79 14.88 13.49
CA LYS A 418 -26.41 14.67 12.16
C LYS A 418 -27.60 15.61 11.89
N LYS A 419 -28.01 16.37 12.90
CA LYS A 419 -29.12 17.32 12.87
C LYS A 419 -28.67 18.60 13.53
N GLN A 420 -29.31 19.71 13.16
CA GLN A 420 -29.02 21.03 13.72
C GLN A 420 -29.17 21.08 15.25
N GLN A 421 -30.04 20.24 15.81
CA GLN A 421 -30.19 20.05 17.24
C GLN A 421 -30.20 18.56 17.59
N SER A 422 -29.36 18.19 18.55
CA SER A 422 -29.25 16.83 19.08
C SER A 422 -30.23 16.64 20.24
N LYS A 423 -30.90 15.48 20.33
CA LYS A 423 -31.77 15.18 21.50
C LYS A 423 -30.97 15.11 22.81
N LYS A 424 -29.71 14.67 22.71
CA LYS A 424 -28.74 14.69 23.79
C LYS A 424 -27.60 15.61 23.37
N PRO A 425 -27.16 16.56 24.23
CA PRO A 425 -26.06 17.45 23.89
C PRO A 425 -24.83 16.67 23.42
N CYS A 426 -24.27 17.06 22.28
CA CYS A 426 -23.00 16.47 21.82
C CYS A 426 -21.87 16.87 22.78
N LEU A 427 -21.11 15.88 23.26
CA LEU A 427 -19.97 16.08 24.15
C LEU A 427 -18.71 16.55 23.42
N GLY A 428 -18.74 16.55 22.09
CA GLY A 428 -17.60 16.86 21.22
C GLY A 428 -17.30 15.74 20.23
N ILE A 429 -16.61 16.12 19.15
CA ILE A 429 -16.28 15.24 18.02
C ILE A 429 -14.78 15.00 17.87
N CYS A 430 -13.95 15.68 18.67
CA CYS A 430 -12.50 15.59 18.66
C CYS A 430 -12.00 15.19 20.05
N TRP A 431 -10.98 14.34 20.14
CA TRP A 431 -10.37 14.01 21.44
C TRP A 431 -9.45 15.13 21.92
N MET A 432 -8.78 15.82 21.00
CA MET A 432 -7.81 16.88 21.32
C MET A 432 -8.47 18.19 21.76
N CYS A 433 -9.70 18.50 21.32
CA CYS A 433 -10.35 19.78 21.64
C CYS A 433 -11.86 19.62 21.88
N SER A 434 -12.51 20.70 22.29
CA SER A 434 -13.95 20.75 22.53
C SER A 434 -14.80 20.95 21.27
N ALA A 435 -14.24 20.81 20.06
CA ALA A 435 -14.99 20.96 18.81
C ALA A 435 -16.26 20.09 18.80
N GLY A 436 -17.40 20.70 18.47
CA GLY A 436 -18.71 20.05 18.41
C GLY A 436 -19.42 19.89 19.76
N LYS A 437 -18.80 20.35 20.87
CA LYS A 437 -19.46 20.38 22.18
C LYS A 437 -20.64 21.37 22.14
N GLU A 438 -21.81 20.93 22.59
CA GLU A 438 -23.04 21.76 22.59
C GLU A 438 -23.29 22.45 23.94
N PHE A 439 -22.76 21.92 25.05
CA PHE A 439 -22.97 22.41 26.42
C PHE A 439 -21.67 22.33 27.27
N PRO A 440 -21.40 23.25 28.22
CA PRO A 440 -22.18 24.45 28.58
C PRO A 440 -22.12 25.57 27.54
N HIS A 441 -21.07 25.59 26.72
CA HIS A 441 -20.89 26.55 25.64
C HIS A 441 -20.73 25.81 24.32
N ARG A 442 -21.44 26.27 23.29
CA ARG A 442 -21.35 25.69 21.96
C ARG A 442 -20.01 26.02 21.33
N VAL A 443 -19.26 25.01 20.94
CA VAL A 443 -17.97 25.14 20.23
C VAL A 443 -18.16 24.62 18.80
N PRO A 444 -18.41 25.50 17.81
CA PRO A 444 -18.70 25.09 16.43
C PRO A 444 -17.48 24.41 15.81
N PHE A 445 -17.64 23.19 15.31
CA PHE A 445 -16.56 22.46 14.64
C PHE A 445 -16.44 22.82 13.15
N GLU A 446 -17.47 23.44 12.60
CA GLU A 446 -17.55 23.88 11.21
C GLU A 446 -16.84 25.23 10.98
N ASP A 447 -16.30 25.85 12.04
CA ASP A 447 -15.53 27.07 11.93
C ASP A 447 -14.08 26.76 11.51
N PHE A 448 -13.77 27.03 10.25
CA PHE A 448 -12.43 26.79 9.66
C PHE A 448 -11.55 28.06 9.64
N ARG A 449 -11.96 29.14 10.30
CA ARG A 449 -11.17 30.39 10.35
C ARG A 449 -9.96 30.22 11.27
N PRO A 450 -8.86 30.98 11.09
CA PRO A 450 -7.69 30.90 11.95
C PRO A 450 -7.97 31.14 13.45
N GLY A 451 -9.02 31.90 13.77
CA GLY A 451 -9.46 32.18 15.14
C GLY A 451 -10.63 31.31 15.61
N ALA A 452 -10.85 30.14 15.01
CA ALA A 452 -11.97 29.27 15.36
C ALA A 452 -11.96 28.91 16.85
N ALA A 453 -13.14 28.90 17.46
CA ALA A 453 -13.28 28.75 18.91
C ALA A 453 -12.64 27.47 19.47
N TRP A 454 -12.68 26.38 18.70
CA TRP A 454 -12.13 25.09 19.13
C TRP A 454 -10.59 25.08 19.26
N THR A 455 -9.86 25.97 18.57
CA THR A 455 -8.39 26.00 18.63
C THR A 455 -7.87 26.33 20.02
N LYS A 456 -8.59 27.22 20.74
CA LYS A 456 -8.26 27.60 22.12
C LYS A 456 -8.55 26.49 23.12
N THR A 457 -9.38 25.52 22.74
CA THR A 457 -9.80 24.42 23.61
C THR A 457 -8.95 23.16 23.51
N LEU A 458 -7.81 23.24 22.82
CA LEU A 458 -6.89 22.13 22.67
C LEU A 458 -6.32 21.73 24.04
N PHE A 459 -6.48 20.46 24.40
CA PHE A 459 -5.93 19.83 25.60
C PHE A 459 -6.43 20.43 26.94
N GLU A 460 -7.51 21.20 26.94
CA GLU A 460 -8.09 21.81 28.16
C GLU A 460 -8.84 20.79 29.05
N GLU A 461 -9.41 19.75 28.45
CA GLU A 461 -10.24 18.76 29.15
C GLU A 461 -9.83 17.36 28.67
N ARG A 462 -9.75 16.38 29.57
CA ARG A 462 -9.41 15.00 29.19
C ARG A 462 -10.53 14.38 28.36
N PRO A 463 -10.23 13.66 27.26
CA PRO A 463 -11.25 13.06 26.42
C PRO A 463 -11.70 11.68 26.89
N TRP A 464 -11.44 11.29 28.15
CA TRP A 464 -11.82 10.01 28.74
C TRP A 464 -12.22 10.18 30.21
N ASP A 465 -13.12 9.32 30.69
CA ASP A 465 -13.49 9.26 32.12
C ASP A 465 -12.47 8.42 32.92
N VAL A 466 -11.87 7.42 32.26
CA VAL A 466 -10.86 6.51 32.81
C VAL A 466 -9.67 6.53 31.87
N GLU A 467 -8.46 6.70 32.42
CA GLU A 467 -7.24 6.74 31.64
C GLU A 467 -7.06 5.46 30.79
N PRO A 468 -6.77 5.59 29.48
CA PRO A 468 -6.58 4.44 28.61
C PRO A 468 -5.45 3.53 29.12
N PRO A 469 -5.64 2.20 29.12
CA PRO A 469 -4.64 1.27 29.68
C PRO A 469 -3.24 1.39 29.06
N VAL A 470 -3.16 1.84 27.81
CA VAL A 470 -1.87 2.06 27.13
C VAL A 470 -1.07 3.21 27.74
N LEU A 471 -1.72 4.22 28.32
CA LEU A 471 -1.06 5.39 28.89
C LEU A 471 -0.58 5.20 30.33
N ALA A 472 -1.06 4.16 31.02
CA ALA A 472 -0.88 4.00 32.46
C ALA A 472 0.58 4.09 32.96
N ALA A 473 1.57 3.74 32.12
CA ALA A 473 2.99 3.83 32.48
C ALA A 473 3.91 4.30 31.35
N ILE A 474 3.38 4.62 30.16
CA ILE A 474 4.21 5.03 29.02
C ILE A 474 4.77 6.44 29.30
N PRO A 475 6.10 6.63 29.17
CA PRO A 475 6.67 7.97 29.25
C PRO A 475 6.13 8.85 28.11
N CYS A 476 5.37 9.89 28.46
CA CYS A 476 4.75 10.82 27.50
C CYS A 476 4.82 12.27 27.99
N LEU A 477 4.01 13.17 27.43
CA LEU A 477 3.84 14.55 27.91
C LEU A 477 2.86 14.56 29.09
N PRO A 478 3.29 14.93 30.32
CA PRO A 478 2.43 14.86 31.51
C PRO A 478 1.15 15.71 31.41
N ASP A 479 1.26 16.90 30.83
CA ASP A 479 0.13 17.84 30.73
C ASP A 479 -0.77 17.54 29.53
N GLN A 480 -0.23 16.88 28.49
CA GLN A 480 -0.93 16.58 27.24
C GLN A 480 -0.84 15.08 26.84
N PRO A 481 -1.20 14.13 27.71
CA PRO A 481 -1.18 12.70 27.42
C PRO A 481 -2.04 12.33 26.21
N GLU A 482 -3.14 13.05 25.93
CA GLU A 482 -3.97 12.81 24.75
C GLU A 482 -3.26 13.13 23.42
N ALA A 483 -2.18 13.92 23.42
CA ALA A 483 -1.34 14.15 22.24
C ALA A 483 -0.58 12.89 21.80
N PHE A 484 -0.50 11.87 22.67
CA PHE A 484 0.03 10.54 22.33
C PHE A 484 -0.79 9.85 21.24
N PHE A 485 -2.09 10.17 21.11
CA PHE A 485 -2.94 9.64 20.05
C PHE A 485 -2.90 10.58 18.85
N MET A 486 -2.18 10.17 17.81
CA MET A 486 -1.97 10.96 16.59
C MET A 486 -2.88 10.50 15.47
N THR A 487 -3.55 11.45 14.82
CA THR A 487 -4.29 11.20 13.60
C THR A 487 -3.38 10.71 12.47
N ASP A 488 -3.79 9.66 11.74
CA ASP A 488 -3.27 9.44 10.39
C ASP A 488 -3.88 10.50 9.46
N PHE A 489 -3.12 11.58 9.28
CA PHE A 489 -3.52 12.69 8.42
C PHE A 489 -3.79 12.25 6.98
N TRP A 490 -3.03 11.30 6.44
CA TRP A 490 -3.20 10.85 5.04
C TRP A 490 -4.47 10.02 4.89
N HIS A 491 -4.72 9.10 5.81
CA HIS A 491 -5.96 8.33 5.80
C HIS A 491 -7.18 9.27 5.95
N ASN A 492 -7.15 10.17 6.93
CA ASN A 492 -8.27 11.05 7.23
C ASN A 492 -8.51 12.11 6.14
N PHE A 493 -7.46 12.59 5.47
CA PHE A 493 -7.62 13.46 4.32
C PHE A 493 -8.15 12.70 3.11
N HIS A 494 -7.46 11.63 2.67
CA HIS A 494 -7.79 10.96 1.40
C HIS A 494 -9.12 10.21 1.43
N ASN A 495 -9.41 9.48 2.52
CA ASN A 495 -10.69 8.77 2.69
C ASN A 495 -11.79 9.63 3.31
N GLY A 496 -11.44 10.77 3.91
CA GLY A 496 -12.38 11.74 4.45
C GLY A 496 -12.52 12.95 3.52
N LEU A 497 -11.94 14.09 3.93
CA LEU A 497 -12.20 15.41 3.32
C LEU A 497 -12.00 15.46 1.79
N ALA A 498 -10.90 14.89 1.29
CA ALA A 498 -10.57 14.91 -0.13
C ALA A 498 -11.66 14.23 -0.96
N LYS A 499 -12.26 13.16 -0.42
CA LYS A 499 -13.30 12.39 -1.07
C LYS A 499 -14.54 13.22 -1.36
N PHE A 500 -15.01 13.94 -0.34
CA PHE A 500 -16.12 14.88 -0.46
C PHE A 500 -15.77 15.99 -1.43
N TRP A 501 -14.59 16.59 -1.27
CA TRP A 501 -14.18 17.73 -2.06
C TRP A 501 -14.08 17.39 -3.56
N VAL A 502 -13.41 16.29 -3.93
CA VAL A 502 -13.29 15.92 -5.35
C VAL A 502 -14.62 15.49 -5.96
N ALA A 503 -15.50 14.82 -5.19
CA ALA A 503 -16.82 14.45 -5.68
C ALA A 503 -17.67 15.70 -5.98
N ASN A 504 -17.63 16.69 -5.08
CA ASN A 504 -18.32 17.97 -5.30
C ASN A 504 -17.73 18.71 -6.51
N ALA A 505 -16.40 18.79 -6.64
CA ALA A 505 -15.76 19.45 -7.77
C ALA A 505 -16.16 18.82 -9.12
N LEU A 506 -16.15 17.49 -9.22
CA LEU A 506 -16.60 16.78 -10.43
C LEU A 506 -18.07 17.05 -10.75
N VAL A 507 -18.94 17.03 -9.74
CA VAL A 507 -20.38 17.29 -9.92
C VAL A 507 -20.62 18.73 -10.38
N MET A 508 -19.89 19.70 -9.84
CA MET A 508 -19.94 21.08 -10.33
C MET A 508 -19.55 21.17 -11.81
N PHE A 509 -18.52 20.43 -12.24
CA PHE A 509 -18.11 20.40 -13.66
C PHE A 509 -19.18 19.77 -14.55
N VAL A 510 -19.89 18.77 -14.04
CA VAL A 510 -21.01 18.12 -14.74
C VAL A 510 -22.21 19.06 -14.87
N PHE A 511 -22.48 19.91 -13.89
CA PHE A 511 -23.61 20.84 -13.98
C PHE A 511 -23.31 22.11 -14.78
N GLU A 512 -22.04 22.43 -14.99
CA GLU A 512 -21.67 23.59 -15.79
C GLU A 512 -22.12 23.46 -17.24
N GLU A 513 -22.75 24.53 -17.74
CA GLU A 513 -23.16 24.62 -19.13
C GLU A 513 -21.97 24.94 -20.03
N GLY A 514 -21.87 24.25 -21.16
CA GLY A 514 -20.81 24.49 -22.14
C GLY A 514 -19.42 23.94 -21.76
N LEU A 515 -19.16 23.60 -20.50
CA LEU A 515 -17.87 23.03 -20.07
C LEU A 515 -17.64 21.62 -20.61
N ILE A 516 -18.63 20.74 -20.43
CA ILE A 516 -18.60 19.37 -20.94
C ILE A 516 -19.50 19.29 -22.18
N PRO A 517 -19.00 18.82 -23.34
CA PRO A 517 -19.75 18.78 -24.60
C PRO A 517 -20.75 17.61 -24.64
N ALA A 518 -21.66 17.55 -23.67
CA ALA A 518 -22.72 16.55 -23.57
C ALA A 518 -23.99 17.13 -22.93
N ARG A 519 -25.16 16.62 -23.33
CA ARG A 519 -26.47 17.16 -22.92
C ARG A 519 -27.03 16.55 -21.64
N SER A 520 -26.92 15.24 -21.46
CA SER A 520 -27.43 14.56 -20.25
C SER A 520 -26.33 14.37 -19.21
N ILE A 521 -26.72 14.26 -17.94
CA ILE A 521 -25.79 14.01 -16.83
C ILE A 521 -25.01 12.71 -17.06
N GLU A 522 -25.66 11.66 -17.53
CA GLU A 522 -25.04 10.37 -17.83
C GLU A 522 -23.99 10.49 -18.93
N LYS A 523 -24.29 11.23 -20.00
CA LYS A 523 -23.33 11.48 -21.08
C LYS A 523 -22.18 12.38 -20.65
N LYS A 524 -22.43 13.35 -19.76
CA LYS A 524 -21.36 14.16 -19.15
C LYS A 524 -20.45 13.32 -18.25
N LEU A 525 -21.01 12.41 -17.45
CA LEU A 525 -20.27 11.46 -16.63
C LEU A 525 -19.47 10.44 -17.46
N GLU A 526 -20.03 9.96 -18.57
CA GLU A 526 -19.32 9.10 -19.52
C GLU A 526 -18.11 9.84 -20.12
N TRP A 527 -18.33 11.10 -20.52
CA TRP A 527 -17.28 11.96 -21.09
C TRP A 527 -16.16 12.22 -20.07
N ILE A 528 -16.48 12.64 -18.84
CA ILE A 528 -15.47 12.94 -17.82
C ILE A 528 -14.71 11.68 -17.39
N SER A 529 -15.37 10.51 -17.40
CA SER A 529 -14.72 9.22 -17.18
C SER A 529 -13.72 8.89 -18.28
N ALA A 530 -14.06 9.14 -19.55
CA ALA A 530 -13.15 8.91 -20.67
C ALA A 530 -11.95 9.88 -20.65
N ASP A 531 -12.17 11.14 -20.30
CA ASP A 531 -11.12 12.15 -20.14
C ASP A 531 -10.19 11.81 -18.96
N PHE A 532 -10.73 11.35 -17.83
CA PHE A 532 -9.94 10.87 -16.69
C PHE A 532 -9.07 9.65 -17.04
N ARG A 533 -9.63 8.65 -17.72
CA ARG A 533 -8.83 7.49 -18.20
C ARG A 533 -7.74 7.92 -19.16
N SER A 534 -8.03 8.90 -20.02
CA SER A 534 -7.05 9.49 -20.95
C SER A 534 -5.94 10.20 -20.19
N TYR A 535 -6.28 10.99 -19.16
CA TYR A 535 -5.32 11.59 -18.24
C TYR A 535 -4.42 10.55 -17.60
N CYS A 536 -4.99 9.53 -16.97
CA CYS A 536 -4.25 8.43 -16.34
C CYS A 536 -3.27 7.77 -17.31
N LYS A 537 -3.67 7.54 -18.57
CA LYS A 537 -2.78 7.03 -19.62
C LYS A 537 -1.62 7.99 -19.92
N ARG A 538 -1.90 9.30 -20.05
CA ARG A 538 -0.85 10.33 -20.32
C ARG A 538 0.20 10.37 -19.22
N VAL A 539 -0.21 10.28 -17.96
CA VAL A 539 0.70 10.36 -16.80
C VAL A 539 1.22 9.00 -16.31
N ASN A 540 0.90 7.92 -17.03
CA ASN A 540 1.25 6.53 -16.67
C ASN A 540 0.79 6.11 -15.27
N ILE A 541 -0.43 6.49 -14.90
CA ILE A 541 -1.10 6.07 -13.66
C ILE A 541 -2.15 5.02 -14.01
N THR A 542 -2.20 3.90 -13.28
CA THR A 542 -3.29 2.93 -13.39
C THR A 542 -4.49 3.39 -12.56
N PRO A 543 -5.65 3.67 -13.17
CA PRO A 543 -6.81 4.15 -12.43
C PRO A 543 -7.41 3.03 -11.56
N PHE A 544 -7.67 3.33 -10.28
CA PHE A 544 -8.41 2.40 -9.40
C PHE A 544 -9.92 2.46 -9.63
N LEU A 545 -10.43 3.64 -10.00
CA LEU A 545 -11.81 3.85 -10.41
C LEU A 545 -11.82 4.09 -11.92
N THR A 546 -12.53 3.27 -12.68
CA THR A 546 -12.54 3.39 -14.14
C THR A 546 -13.58 4.37 -14.66
N GLU A 547 -14.62 4.62 -13.90
CA GLU A 547 -15.77 5.43 -14.30
C GLU A 547 -16.35 6.21 -13.13
N PHE A 548 -16.82 7.42 -13.40
CA PHE A 548 -17.63 8.23 -12.50
C PHE A 548 -19.11 7.99 -12.81
N THR A 549 -19.88 7.61 -11.81
CA THR A 549 -21.30 7.28 -11.93
C THR A 549 -22.09 8.06 -10.90
N ARG A 550 -23.41 8.13 -11.06
CA ARG A 550 -24.28 8.71 -10.03
C ARG A 550 -24.07 8.03 -8.68
N ASP A 551 -24.05 6.70 -8.68
CA ASP A 551 -23.86 5.91 -7.46
C ASP A 551 -22.54 6.25 -6.77
N ASN A 552 -21.43 6.25 -7.50
CA ASN A 552 -20.14 6.49 -6.86
C ASN A 552 -19.88 7.96 -6.48
N LEU A 553 -20.67 8.89 -6.98
CA LEU A 553 -20.67 10.29 -6.55
C LEU A 553 -21.74 10.60 -5.49
N SER A 554 -22.65 9.66 -5.20
CA SER A 554 -23.86 9.88 -4.40
C SER A 554 -24.78 10.96 -5.00
N LEU A 555 -24.90 10.99 -6.34
CA LEU A 555 -25.68 11.96 -7.11
C LEU A 555 -27.06 11.37 -7.48
N ASP A 556 -27.93 11.21 -6.49
CA ASP A 556 -29.29 10.69 -6.70
C ASP A 556 -30.25 11.77 -7.22
N SER A 557 -30.00 13.04 -6.86
CA SER A 557 -30.83 14.20 -7.20
C SER A 557 -30.00 15.49 -7.23
N PHE A 558 -30.59 16.57 -7.74
CA PHE A 558 -30.00 17.92 -7.68
C PHE A 558 -29.83 18.45 -6.25
N ALA A 559 -30.56 17.90 -5.27
CA ALA A 559 -30.45 18.26 -3.87
C ALA A 559 -29.46 17.37 -3.09
N SER A 560 -28.88 16.36 -3.75
CA SER A 560 -27.93 15.45 -3.11
C SER A 560 -26.61 16.17 -2.84
N TYR A 561 -26.01 15.91 -1.68
CA TYR A 561 -24.66 16.36 -1.35
C TYR A 561 -23.66 15.29 -1.77
N PRO A 562 -22.83 15.51 -2.81
CA PRO A 562 -21.87 14.52 -3.30
C PRO A 562 -20.85 14.13 -2.23
N GLN A 563 -20.54 12.84 -2.12
CA GLN A 563 -19.65 12.34 -1.05
C GLN A 563 -18.47 11.50 -1.56
N GLY A 564 -18.56 10.97 -2.77
CA GLY A 564 -17.67 9.93 -3.26
C GLY A 564 -17.86 8.62 -2.46
N LEU A 565 -18.23 7.53 -3.10
CA LEU A 565 -18.49 6.23 -2.45
C LEU A 565 -17.40 5.18 -2.72
N TRP A 566 -16.27 5.55 -3.32
CA TRP A 566 -15.14 4.63 -3.51
C TRP A 566 -14.49 4.20 -2.19
N SER A 567 -13.87 3.01 -2.18
CA SER A 567 -13.29 2.42 -0.97
C SER A 567 -11.77 2.60 -0.85
N LYS A 568 -11.12 3.18 -1.86
CA LYS A 568 -9.66 3.34 -1.92
C LYS A 568 -9.26 4.81 -1.91
N ALA A 569 -8.46 5.20 -0.92
CA ALA A 569 -7.87 6.53 -0.78
C ALA A 569 -7.20 7.04 -2.06
N GLU A 570 -6.54 6.13 -2.78
CA GLU A 570 -5.84 6.42 -4.04
C GLU A 570 -6.76 7.04 -5.10
N VAL A 571 -8.05 6.70 -5.12
CA VAL A 571 -9.00 7.31 -6.07
C VAL A 571 -9.13 8.82 -5.81
N SER A 572 -9.17 9.25 -4.55
CA SER A 572 -9.21 10.68 -4.21
C SER A 572 -7.94 11.39 -4.68
N THR A 573 -6.77 10.77 -4.49
CA THR A 573 -5.47 11.29 -4.95
C THR A 573 -5.42 11.42 -6.48
N GLN A 574 -5.75 10.35 -7.20
CA GLN A 574 -5.75 10.34 -8.66
C GLN A 574 -6.75 11.36 -9.24
N THR A 575 -7.92 11.49 -8.61
CA THR A 575 -8.95 12.44 -9.02
C THR A 575 -8.51 13.88 -8.75
N MET A 576 -7.85 14.18 -7.63
CA MET A 576 -7.27 15.51 -7.38
C MET A 576 -6.25 15.91 -8.45
N LEU A 577 -5.35 15.00 -8.81
CA LEU A 577 -4.34 15.23 -9.84
C LEU A 577 -4.99 15.43 -11.22
N TYR A 578 -6.05 14.69 -11.50
CA TYR A 578 -6.88 14.89 -12.70
C TYR A 578 -7.57 16.25 -12.71
N LEU A 579 -8.21 16.65 -11.60
CA LEU A 579 -8.89 17.94 -11.50
C LEU A 579 -7.92 19.10 -11.70
N GLN A 580 -6.66 18.95 -11.27
CA GLN A 580 -5.62 19.93 -11.58
C GLN A 580 -5.36 20.02 -13.09
N ASP A 581 -5.06 18.89 -13.75
CA ASP A 581 -4.84 18.85 -15.21
C ASP A 581 -6.06 19.38 -15.98
N PHE A 582 -7.26 19.08 -15.49
CA PHE A 582 -8.50 19.61 -16.03
C PHE A 582 -8.56 21.14 -15.90
N CYS A 583 -8.27 21.68 -14.71
CA CYS A 583 -8.26 23.13 -14.49
C CYS A 583 -7.22 23.87 -15.33
N GLU A 584 -6.05 23.28 -15.52
CA GLU A 584 -4.97 23.84 -16.34
C GLU A 584 -5.32 23.83 -17.84
N ARG A 585 -6.01 22.79 -18.33
CA ARG A 585 -6.40 22.70 -19.76
C ARG A 585 -7.55 23.61 -20.15
N PHE A 586 -8.49 23.83 -19.25
CA PHE A 586 -9.72 24.59 -19.56
C PHE A 586 -9.60 26.09 -19.25
N ASP A 587 -8.42 26.54 -18.78
CA ASP A 587 -8.09 27.93 -18.41
C ASP A 587 -9.29 28.72 -17.88
N PHE A 588 -9.75 28.27 -16.71
CA PHE A 588 -10.94 28.80 -16.04
C PHE A 588 -10.82 30.29 -15.67
N ASN A 589 -9.65 30.92 -15.80
CA ASN A 589 -9.48 32.35 -15.55
C ASN A 589 -9.93 33.24 -16.71
N GLU A 590 -9.91 32.73 -17.96
CA GLU A 590 -10.29 33.53 -19.14
C GLU A 590 -11.65 33.14 -19.73
N ARG A 591 -12.06 31.86 -19.64
CA ARG A 591 -13.23 31.34 -20.39
C ARG A 591 -14.52 31.20 -19.59
N THR A 592 -14.45 31.20 -18.26
CA THR A 592 -15.63 31.01 -17.39
C THR A 592 -15.56 31.99 -16.22
N PRO A 593 -16.35 33.09 -16.20
CA PRO A 593 -16.31 34.08 -15.13
C PRO A 593 -16.90 33.57 -13.80
N ASP A 594 -17.21 32.28 -13.68
CA ASP A 594 -17.80 31.71 -12.48
C ASP A 594 -16.73 31.51 -11.38
N LYS A 595 -16.97 32.25 -10.30
CA LYS A 595 -16.16 32.29 -9.07
C LYS A 595 -15.97 30.91 -8.44
N ILE A 596 -16.87 29.95 -8.68
CA ILE A 596 -16.79 28.59 -8.14
C ILE A 596 -15.63 27.84 -8.80
N PHE A 597 -15.44 27.92 -10.12
CA PHE A 597 -14.34 27.20 -10.80
C PHE A 597 -12.98 27.81 -10.48
N SER A 598 -12.90 29.15 -10.46
CA SER A 598 -11.70 29.84 -9.96
C SER A 598 -11.41 29.45 -8.51
N GLY A 599 -12.45 29.27 -7.69
CA GLY A 599 -12.36 28.75 -6.33
C GLY A 599 -11.86 27.31 -6.26
N ILE A 600 -12.33 26.40 -7.12
CA ILE A 600 -11.86 25.01 -7.21
C ILE A 600 -10.38 24.98 -7.61
N ALA A 601 -10.00 25.69 -8.68
CA ALA A 601 -8.61 25.77 -9.15
C ALA A 601 -7.68 26.35 -8.07
N SER A 602 -8.10 27.43 -7.41
CA SER A 602 -7.36 28.04 -6.29
C SER A 602 -7.24 27.08 -5.10
N CYS A 603 -8.30 26.33 -4.78
CA CYS A 603 -8.26 25.32 -3.73
C CYS A 603 -7.23 24.23 -4.04
N ILE A 604 -7.17 23.73 -5.29
CA ILE A 604 -6.18 22.73 -5.70
C ILE A 604 -4.76 23.26 -5.48
N ALA A 605 -4.47 24.47 -5.95
CA ALA A 605 -3.16 25.09 -5.79
C ALA A 605 -2.78 25.25 -4.29
N ASN A 606 -3.75 25.66 -3.46
CA ASN A 606 -3.55 25.82 -2.02
C ASN A 606 -3.35 24.47 -1.31
N ILE A 607 -4.10 23.43 -1.67
CA ILE A 607 -3.95 22.07 -1.13
C ILE A 607 -2.55 21.54 -1.47
N GLN A 608 -2.06 21.77 -2.69
CA GLN A 608 -0.70 21.38 -3.08
C GLN A 608 0.38 22.15 -2.33
N LEU A 609 0.19 23.47 -2.15
CA LEU A 609 1.09 24.29 -1.36
C LEU A 609 1.12 23.81 0.10
N MET A 610 -0.04 23.46 0.66
CA MET A 610 -0.17 22.87 1.99
C MET A 610 0.62 21.56 2.08
N PHE A 611 0.43 20.60 1.17
CA PHE A 611 1.20 19.35 1.18
C PHE A 611 2.69 19.56 0.97
N THR A 612 3.07 20.51 0.13
CA THR A 612 4.47 20.87 -0.06
C THR A 612 5.08 21.46 1.22
N ARG A 613 4.33 22.31 1.93
CA ARG A 613 4.75 22.88 3.23
C ARG A 613 4.80 21.83 4.32
N VAL A 614 3.81 20.96 4.44
CA VAL A 614 3.79 19.84 5.38
C VAL A 614 4.96 18.89 5.11
N CYS A 615 5.20 18.54 3.84
CA CYS A 615 6.35 17.71 3.47
C CYS A 615 7.71 18.40 3.71
N LYS A 616 7.76 19.74 3.67
CA LYS A 616 8.94 20.50 4.07
C LYS A 616 9.09 20.58 5.59
N ALA A 617 7.99 20.72 6.33
CA ALA A 617 7.99 20.75 7.80
C ALA A 617 8.34 19.38 8.40
N ILE A 618 7.85 18.27 7.82
CA ILE A 618 8.26 16.90 8.20
C ILE A 618 9.77 16.67 7.99
N ARG A 619 10.42 17.48 7.16
CA ARG A 619 11.87 17.42 6.91
C ARG A 619 12.68 18.33 7.83
N VAL A 620 12.06 19.18 8.64
CA VAL A 620 12.77 20.02 9.62
C VAL A 620 12.59 19.36 10.98
#